data_AF-A0A450U4R1-F1
#
_entry.id   AF-A0A450U4R1-F1
#
_cell.length_a   1.000
_cell.length_b   1.000
_cell.length_c   1.000
_cell.angle_alpha   90.00
_cell.angle_beta   90.00
_cell.angle_gamma   90.00
#
_symmetry.space_group_name_H-M   'P 1'
#
loop_
_entity.id
_entity.type
_entity.pdbx_description
1 polymer ?
#
loop_
_entity_poly.entity_id
_entity_poly.type
_entity_poly.pdbx_seq_one_letter_code
_entity_poly.pdbx_strand_id
1 'polypeptide(L)'
;MFTYNYRLFDRYARPIASLSVLANEDKGWRPDHYGFEVLGCRHILQFPIIKLIDYADCAESLEANPNPFALVTAAHLRTRRTKNDPRARYRAKFDLVRLL
;
A
#
# COMPACT_ATOMS: atom_id res chain seq x y z
N MET A 1 12.67 -1.89 -4.88
CA MET A 1 11.88 -2.67 -5.86
C MET A 1 12.75 -3.33 -6.90
N PHE A 2 13.52 -2.57 -7.69
CA PHE A 2 14.38 -3.11 -8.76
C PHE A 2 15.28 -4.29 -8.34
N THR A 3 16.06 -4.15 -7.27
CA THR A 3 16.95 -5.21 -6.79
C THR A 3 16.20 -6.51 -6.48
N TYR A 4 15.00 -6.44 -5.89
CA TYR A 4 14.19 -7.62 -5.62
C TYR A 4 13.65 -8.24 -6.89
N ASN A 5 13.12 -7.42 -7.80
CA ASN A 5 12.60 -7.86 -9.08
C ASN A 5 13.65 -8.65 -9.87
N TYR A 6 14.84 -8.06 -10.04
CA TYR A 6 15.95 -8.71 -10.74
C TYR A 6 16.42 -9.99 -10.04
N ARG A 7 16.65 -9.97 -8.72
CA ARG A 7 17.13 -11.17 -7.99
C ARG A 7 16.13 -12.32 -8.02
N LEU A 8 14.83 -12.02 -7.98
CA LEU A 8 13.79 -13.03 -8.09
C LEU A 8 13.70 -13.57 -9.53
N PHE A 9 13.79 -12.70 -10.54
CA PHE A 9 13.83 -13.11 -11.93
C PHE A 9 15.03 -14.03 -12.22
N ASP A 10 16.22 -13.61 -11.80
CA ASP A 10 17.47 -14.37 -11.96
C ASP A 10 17.41 -15.73 -11.26
N ARG A 11 16.89 -15.77 -10.02
CA ARG A 11 16.77 -17.01 -9.25
C ARG A 11 15.74 -18.00 -9.81
N TYR A 12 14.60 -17.51 -10.28
CA TYR A 12 13.45 -18.37 -10.62
C TYR A 12 13.20 -18.50 -12.11
N ALA A 13 13.89 -17.75 -12.96
CA ALA A 13 13.71 -17.71 -14.41
C ALA A 13 12.23 -17.53 -14.83
N ARG A 14 11.49 -16.70 -14.09
CA ARG A 14 10.06 -16.41 -14.30
C ARG A 14 9.82 -14.91 -14.30
N PRO A 15 8.86 -14.40 -15.09
CA PRO A 15 8.44 -13.00 -15.02
C PRO A 15 8.00 -12.62 -13.60
N ILE A 16 8.51 -11.49 -13.08
CA ILE A 16 8.21 -11.00 -11.74
C ILE A 16 7.41 -9.70 -11.84
N ALA A 17 6.20 -9.70 -11.30
CA ALA A 17 5.41 -8.49 -11.11
C ALA A 17 5.79 -7.83 -9.77
N SER A 18 6.12 -6.54 -9.81
CA SER A 18 6.30 -5.71 -8.62
C SER A 18 5.05 -4.84 -8.44
N LEU A 19 4.49 -4.77 -7.24
CA LEU A 19 3.38 -3.87 -6.91
C LEU A 19 3.72 -3.09 -5.64
N SER A 20 3.32 -1.82 -5.59
CA SER A 20 3.57 -0.98 -4.41
C SER A 20 2.27 -0.49 -3.78
N VAL A 21 2.12 -0.72 -2.47
CA VAL A 21 1.04 -0.16 -1.65
C VAL A 21 1.60 1.02 -0.86
N LEU A 22 1.09 2.21 -1.14
CA LEU A 22 1.57 3.46 -0.57
C LEU A 22 0.65 3.86 0.60
N ALA A 23 1.24 3.96 1.79
CA ALA A 23 0.51 4.14 3.05
C ALA A 23 0.67 5.55 3.66
N ASN A 24 1.45 6.44 3.04
CA ASN A 24 1.73 7.78 3.57
C ASN A 24 0.57 8.78 3.36
N GLU A 25 0.79 10.00 3.86
CA GLU A 25 -0.22 11.06 3.93
C GLU A 25 -0.15 12.05 2.78
N ASP A 26 1.01 12.20 2.16
CA ASP A 26 1.24 13.12 1.06
C ASP A 26 0.49 12.63 -0.17
N LYS A 27 -0.58 13.31 -0.59
CA LYS A 27 -1.40 12.91 -1.75
C LYS A 27 -0.61 12.88 -3.06
N GLY A 28 0.37 13.75 -3.24
CA GLY A 28 1.17 13.91 -4.46
C GLY A 28 2.27 12.85 -4.61
N TRP A 29 2.78 12.31 -3.50
CA TRP A 29 3.84 11.30 -3.57
C TRP A 29 3.34 9.96 -4.13
N ARG A 30 3.62 9.69 -5.40
CA ARG A 30 3.14 8.50 -6.13
C ARG A 30 4.23 7.93 -7.05
N PRO A 31 5.37 7.45 -6.49
CA PRO A 31 6.42 6.87 -7.31
C PRO A 31 5.92 5.56 -7.92
N ASP A 32 5.76 5.53 -9.24
CA ASP A 32 5.31 4.38 -10.03
C ASP A 32 6.41 3.76 -10.88
N HIS A 33 7.64 4.28 -10.77
CA HIS A 33 8.79 3.76 -11.48
C HIS A 33 10.09 3.97 -10.71
N TYR A 34 11.09 3.19 -11.09
CA TYR A 34 12.48 3.37 -10.75
C TYR A 34 13.31 3.23 -12.02
N GLY A 35 14.32 4.06 -12.21
CA GLY A 35 15.18 3.95 -13.38
C GLY A 35 16.45 4.76 -13.24
N PHE A 36 17.37 4.51 -14.17
CA PHE A 36 18.61 5.26 -14.32
C PHE A 36 19.03 5.23 -15.79
N GLU A 37 19.90 6.17 -16.15
CA GLU A 37 20.49 6.27 -17.48
C GLU A 37 21.99 6.52 -17.35
N VAL A 38 22.80 5.76 -18.07
CA VAL A 38 24.26 5.89 -18.11
C VAL A 38 24.71 5.72 -19.55
N LEU A 39 25.42 6.72 -20.09
CA LEU A 39 25.94 6.72 -21.47
C LEU A 39 24.88 6.37 -22.54
N GLY A 40 23.65 6.86 -22.37
CA GLY A 40 22.53 6.57 -23.28
C GLY A 40 21.89 5.18 -23.10
N CYS A 41 22.40 4.34 -22.20
CA CYS A 41 21.72 3.11 -21.79
C CYS A 41 20.73 3.41 -20.67
N ARG A 42 19.45 3.16 -20.92
CA ARG A 42 18.37 3.42 -19.97
C ARG A 42 17.79 2.13 -19.42
N HIS A 43 17.61 2.09 -18.10
CA HIS A 43 16.86 1.05 -17.42
C HIS A 43 15.66 1.68 -16.72
N ILE A 44 14.46 1.12 -16.95
CA ILE A 44 13.23 1.53 -16.25
C ILE A 44 12.50 0.28 -15.78
N LEU A 45 12.18 0.26 -14.49
CA LEU A 45 11.19 -0.61 -13.89
C LEU A 45 9.95 0.23 -13.55
N GLN A 46 8.89 0.07 -14.33
CA GLN A 46 7.57 0.63 -14.04
C GLN A 46 6.71 -0.40 -13.30
N PHE A 47 5.90 0.05 -12.36
CA PHE A 47 5.09 -0.83 -11.53
C PHE A 47 3.74 -0.18 -11.14
N PRO A 48 2.67 -0.99 -11.00
CA PRO A 48 1.41 -0.49 -10.48
C PRO A 48 1.55 -0.01 -9.03
N ILE A 49 0.80 1.04 -8.72
CA ILE A 49 0.70 1.59 -7.37
C ILE A 49 -0.75 1.68 -6.93
N ILE A 50 -0.97 1.46 -5.63
CA ILE A 50 -2.21 1.81 -4.96
C ILE A 50 -1.87 2.69 -3.76
N LYS A 51 -2.69 3.71 -3.50
CA LYS A 51 -2.53 4.58 -2.33
C LYS A 51 -3.70 4.39 -1.38
N LEU A 52 -3.41 4.02 -0.14
CA LEU A 52 -4.46 3.68 0.83
C LEU A 52 -5.35 4.87 1.17
N ILE A 53 -4.82 6.11 1.11
CA ILE A 53 -5.61 7.32 1.37
C ILE A 53 -6.70 7.56 0.32
N ASP A 54 -6.60 6.97 -0.87
CA ASP A 54 -7.61 7.11 -1.92
C ASP A 54 -8.93 6.42 -1.53
N TYR A 55 -8.90 5.56 -0.51
CA TYR A 55 -10.06 4.86 0.02
C TYR A 55 -10.59 5.48 1.32
N ALA A 56 -10.12 6.67 1.70
CA ALA A 56 -10.53 7.31 2.96
C ALA A 56 -12.04 7.50 3.08
N ASP A 57 -12.73 7.73 1.96
CA ASP A 57 -14.18 7.97 1.92
C ASP A 57 -15.00 6.69 1.74
N CYS A 58 -14.34 5.53 1.60
CA CYS A 58 -14.97 4.22 1.36
C CYS A 58 -14.96 3.33 2.62
N ALA A 59 -14.91 3.90 3.82
CA ALA A 59 -14.71 3.16 5.07
C ALA A 59 -15.75 2.04 5.28
N GLU A 60 -17.04 2.33 5.08
CA GLU A 60 -18.12 1.35 5.24
C GLU A 60 -18.01 0.21 4.22
N SER A 61 -17.67 0.53 2.97
CA SER A 61 -17.46 -0.48 1.93
C SER A 61 -16.26 -1.37 2.22
N LEU A 62 -15.18 -0.81 2.79
CA LEU A 62 -14.01 -1.59 3.20
C LEU A 62 -14.32 -2.55 4.36
N GLU A 63 -15.13 -2.13 5.32
CA GLU A 63 -15.49 -2.94 6.49
C GLU A 63 -16.48 -4.07 6.15
N ALA A 64 -17.35 -3.87 5.15
CA ALA A 64 -18.27 -4.88 4.65
C ALA A 64 -17.64 -5.85 3.63
N ASN A 65 -16.42 -5.58 3.16
CA ASN A 65 -15.79 -6.37 2.11
C ASN A 65 -15.13 -7.63 2.69
N PRO A 66 -15.44 -8.84 2.16
CA PRO A 66 -14.87 -10.10 2.68
C PRO A 66 -13.38 -10.25 2.41
N ASN A 67 -12.77 -9.38 1.60
CA ASN A 67 -11.34 -9.39 1.35
C ASN A 67 -10.58 -8.94 2.62
N PRO A 68 -9.67 -9.76 3.18
CA PRO A 68 -8.94 -9.40 4.39
C PRO A 68 -8.08 -8.13 4.25
N PHE A 69 -7.65 -7.79 3.02
CA PHE A 69 -6.93 -6.55 2.77
C PHE A 69 -7.82 -5.30 2.91
N ALA A 70 -9.13 -5.44 2.78
CA ALA A 70 -10.06 -4.34 3.01
C ALA A 70 -10.09 -3.96 4.50
N LEU A 71 -10.14 -4.95 5.40
CA LEU A 71 -10.02 -4.72 6.84
C LEU A 71 -8.66 -4.12 7.23
N VAL A 72 -7.56 -4.60 6.64
CA VAL A 72 -6.22 -4.01 6.86
C VAL A 72 -6.18 -2.55 6.39
N THR A 73 -6.81 -2.24 5.27
CA THR A 73 -6.91 -0.86 4.74
C THR A 73 -7.75 0.03 5.67
N ALA A 74 -8.91 -0.46 6.13
CA ALA A 74 -9.75 0.23 7.10
C ALA A 74 -9.00 0.50 8.42
N ALA A 75 -8.26 -0.49 8.92
CA ALA A 75 -7.44 -0.36 10.11
C ALA A 75 -6.33 0.70 9.96
N HIS A 76 -5.67 0.73 8.80
CA HIS A 76 -4.68 1.76 8.48
C HIS A 76 -5.30 3.16 8.50
N LEU A 77 -6.44 3.35 7.82
CA LEU A 77 -7.15 4.63 7.77
C LEU A 77 -7.63 5.10 9.15
N ARG A 78 -8.19 4.20 9.97
CA ARG A 78 -8.61 4.51 11.35
C ARG A 78 -7.42 4.86 12.26
N THR A 79 -6.30 4.17 12.10
CA THR A 79 -5.07 4.49 12.86
C THR A 79 -4.58 5.91 12.56
N ARG A 80 -4.68 6.33 11.30
CA ARG A 80 -4.35 7.70 10.89
C ARG A 80 -5.30 8.74 11.48
N ARG A 81 -6.62 8.53 11.37
CA ARG A 81 -7.63 9.46 11.94
C ARG A 81 -7.48 9.65 13.44
N THR A 82 -7.05 8.61 14.15
CA THR A 82 -6.93 8.63 15.60
C THR A 82 -5.53 9.00 16.10
N LYS A 83 -4.56 9.38 15.25
CA LYS A 83 -3.11 9.51 15.56
C LYS A 83 -2.75 10.23 16.87
N ASN A 84 -3.56 11.20 17.30
CA ASN A 84 -3.37 11.96 18.54
C ASN A 84 -4.51 11.80 19.57
N ASP A 85 -5.39 10.82 19.40
CA ASP A 85 -6.50 10.52 20.32
C ASP A 85 -6.46 9.04 20.76
N PRO A 86 -5.89 8.74 21.94
CA PRO A 86 -5.84 7.40 22.49
C PRO A 86 -7.21 6.77 22.75
N ARG A 87 -8.22 7.57 23.14
CA ARG A 87 -9.57 7.06 23.42
C ARG A 87 -10.27 6.67 22.13
N ALA A 88 -10.20 7.50 21.10
CA ALA A 88 -10.71 7.16 19.79
C ALA A 88 -9.98 5.95 19.19
N ARG A 89 -8.67 5.83 19.40
CA ARG A 89 -7.91 4.66 18.94
C ARG A 89 -8.32 3.36 19.61
N TYR A 90 -8.57 3.39 20.92
CA TYR A 90 -9.06 2.22 21.65
C TYR A 90 -10.40 1.74 21.07
N ARG A 91 -11.36 2.66 20.89
CA ARG A 91 -12.66 2.35 20.25
C ARG A 91 -12.48 1.78 18.85
N ALA A 92 -11.66 2.44 18.02
CA ALA A 92 -11.40 1.98 16.67
C ALA A 92 -10.79 0.57 16.60
N LYS A 93 -9.86 0.23 17.51
CA LYS A 93 -9.31 -1.13 17.63
C LYS A 93 -10.37 -2.14 18.05
N PHE A 94 -11.16 -1.80 19.06
CA PHE A 94 -12.23 -2.67 19.56
C PHE A 94 -13.24 -3.00 18.46
N ASP A 95 -13.69 -2.00 17.72
CA ASP A 95 -14.64 -2.17 16.62
C ASP A 95 -14.08 -3.07 15.50
N LEU A 96 -12.79 -2.91 15.16
CA LEU A 96 -12.14 -3.75 14.14
C LEU A 96 -12.00 -5.21 14.56
N VAL A 97 -11.70 -5.48 15.83
CA VAL A 97 -11.60 -6.85 16.35
C VAL A 97 -12.94 -7.57 16.29
N ARG A 98 -14.07 -6.86 16.39
CA ARG A 98 -15.41 -7.45 16.26
C ARG A 98 -15.77 -7.88 14.83
N LEU A 99 -15.00 -7.44 13.84
CA LEU A 99 -15.18 -7.81 12.43
C LEU A 99 -14.35 -9.04 12.03
N LEU A 100 -13.53 -9.58 12.94
CA LEU A 100 -12.74 -10.80 12.78
C LEU A 100 -13.48 -12.00 13.40
#